data_AF-A0A0G0KZD5-F1
#
_entry.id   AF-A0A0G0KZD5-F1
#
_cell.length_a   1.000
_cell.length_b   1.000
_cell.length_c   1.000
_cell.angle_alpha   90.00
_cell.angle_beta   90.00
_cell.angle_gamma   90.00
#
_symmetry.space_group_name_H-M   'P 1'
#
loop_
_entity.id
_entity.type
_entity.pdbx_description
1 polymer ?
#
loop_
_entity_poly.entity_id
_entity_poly.type
_entity_poly.pdbx_seq_one_letter_code
_entity_poly.pdbx_strand_id
1 'polypeptide(L)'
;MSFKLQDAPTATQAEKLLWEKELLGLYISGHPLDRIRSKLEDRKVNIKKIKEEIGNGIQITIAGIIETSRQVITKNNERMAFLKISDLTGSIEAVAFPSIFKESVDILVPEKCIAFSGKVSLRNGEKSVIIEAVKEI
;
A
#
# COMPACT_ATOMS: atom_id res chain seq x y z
N MET A 1 21.90 -6.80 -44.68
CA MET A 1 20.56 -6.26 -44.37
C MET A 1 20.64 -5.47 -43.08
N SER A 2 20.25 -4.20 -43.07
CA SER A 2 20.19 -3.39 -41.86
C SER A 2 18.80 -3.54 -41.26
N PHE A 3 18.69 -4.22 -40.13
CA PHE A 3 17.46 -4.20 -39.33
C PHE A 3 17.40 -2.85 -38.62
N LYS A 4 16.45 -2.01 -39.03
CA LYS A 4 16.10 -0.79 -38.29
C LYS A 4 14.77 -1.04 -37.60
N LEU A 5 14.73 -0.71 -36.31
CA LEU A 5 13.52 -0.73 -35.53
C LEU A 5 12.56 0.34 -36.07
N GLN A 6 11.26 0.04 -36.04
CA GLN A 6 10.24 1.05 -36.31
C GLN A 6 10.19 2.04 -35.14
N ASP A 7 10.05 3.32 -35.45
CA ASP A 7 9.84 4.34 -34.43
C ASP A 7 8.52 4.09 -33.69
N ALA A 8 8.59 4.20 -32.37
CA ALA A 8 7.46 4.05 -31.47
C ALA A 8 7.49 5.19 -30.42
N PRO A 9 6.33 5.62 -29.93
CA PRO A 9 6.28 6.60 -28.86
C PRO A 9 7.04 6.09 -27.63
N THR A 10 7.74 6.99 -26.94
CA THR A 10 8.45 6.65 -25.71
C THR A 10 7.44 6.32 -24.62
N ALA A 11 7.54 5.11 -24.05
CA ALA A 11 6.70 4.69 -22.95
C ALA A 11 6.83 5.66 -21.77
N THR A 12 5.69 6.05 -21.20
CA THR A 12 5.62 6.87 -20.00
C THR A 12 6.16 6.12 -18.79
N GLN A 13 6.53 6.85 -17.74
CA GLN A 13 7.03 6.21 -16.51
C GLN A 13 5.98 5.28 -15.90
N ALA A 14 4.69 5.62 -15.96
CA ALA A 14 3.63 4.77 -15.43
C ALA A 14 3.51 3.44 -16.19
N GLU A 15 3.59 3.48 -17.52
CA GLU A 15 3.55 2.28 -18.36
C GLU A 15 4.76 1.38 -18.10
N LYS A 16 5.96 1.95 -17.96
CA LYS A 16 7.15 1.18 -17.61
C LYS A 16 7.00 0.46 -16.27
N LEU A 17 6.49 1.16 -15.26
CA LEU A 17 6.28 0.56 -13.93
C LEU A 17 5.22 -0.54 -13.96
N LEU A 18 4.13 -0.34 -14.70
CA LEU A 18 3.11 -1.37 -14.89
C LEU A 18 3.72 -2.62 -15.54
N TRP A 19 4.49 -2.45 -16.62
CA TRP A 19 5.14 -3.59 -17.30
C TRP A 19 6.17 -4.28 -16.42
N GLU A 20 6.95 -3.56 -15.62
CA GLU A 20 7.85 -4.17 -14.65
C GLU A 20 7.08 -5.03 -13.64
N LYS A 21 5.94 -4.55 -13.17
CA LYS A 21 5.09 -5.31 -12.26
C LYS A 21 4.49 -6.55 -12.95
N GLU A 22 3.96 -6.41 -14.15
CA GLU A 22 3.32 -7.50 -14.89
C GLU A 22 4.33 -8.57 -15.35
N LEU A 23 5.49 -8.14 -15.85
CA LEU A 23 6.49 -9.03 -16.46
C LEU A 23 7.47 -9.60 -15.45
N LEU A 24 7.84 -8.83 -14.43
CA LEU A 24 8.90 -9.18 -13.47
C LEU A 24 8.37 -9.36 -12.05
N GLY A 25 7.13 -8.98 -11.77
CA GLY A 25 6.50 -9.10 -10.45
C GLY A 25 6.93 -8.01 -9.46
N LEU A 26 7.82 -7.09 -9.84
CA LEU A 26 8.38 -6.06 -8.95
C LEU A 26 8.77 -4.80 -9.74
N TYR A 27 8.76 -3.64 -9.06
CA TYR A 27 9.15 -2.37 -9.65
C TYR A 27 10.69 -2.19 -9.55
N ILE A 28 11.36 -1.96 -10.68
CA ILE A 28 12.82 -1.82 -10.78
C ILE A 28 13.23 -0.37 -11.05
N SER A 29 12.52 0.30 -11.96
CA SER A 29 12.86 1.65 -12.43
C SER A 29 12.31 2.78 -11.56
N GLY A 30 11.52 2.47 -10.52
CA GLY A 30 10.97 3.44 -9.56
C GLY A 30 9.75 2.89 -8.81
N HIS A 31 9.49 3.35 -7.60
CA HIS A 31 8.29 2.97 -6.85
C HIS A 31 7.15 3.96 -7.13
N PRO A 32 5.88 3.54 -7.23
CA PRO A 32 4.79 4.51 -7.39
C PRO A 32 4.70 5.54 -6.24
N LEU A 33 5.31 5.23 -5.09
CA LEU A 33 5.46 6.15 -3.95
C LEU A 33 6.54 7.21 -4.14
N ASP A 34 7.41 7.11 -5.16
CA ASP A 34 8.45 8.11 -5.42
C ASP A 34 7.87 9.50 -5.66
N ARG A 35 6.64 9.57 -6.21
CA ARG A 35 5.89 10.82 -6.42
C ARG A 35 5.54 11.54 -5.12
N ILE A 36 5.47 10.82 -4.01
CA ILE A 36 5.08 11.34 -2.69
C ILE A 36 6.19 11.19 -1.66
N ARG A 37 7.39 10.79 -2.10
CA ARG A 37 8.55 10.51 -1.24
C ARG A 37 8.90 11.66 -0.32
N SER A 38 8.84 12.91 -0.81
CA SER A 38 9.12 14.09 0.02
C SER A 38 8.11 14.28 1.16
N LYS A 39 6.84 13.95 0.95
CA LYS A 39 5.79 13.99 2.00
C LYS A 39 5.88 12.80 2.97
N LEU A 40 6.45 11.69 2.51
CA LEU A 40 6.71 10.48 3.29
C LEU A 40 7.98 10.62 4.14
N GLU A 41 9.05 11.22 3.61
CA GLU A 41 10.31 11.43 4.33
C GLU A 41 10.15 12.41 5.51
N ASP A 42 9.25 13.39 5.40
CA ASP A 42 8.83 14.24 6.52
C ASP A 42 8.11 13.44 7.63
N ARG A 43 7.47 12.32 7.27
CA ARG A 43 6.86 11.39 8.22
C ARG A 43 7.91 10.37 8.67
N LYS A 44 8.54 10.63 9.83
CA LYS A 44 9.61 9.81 10.45
C LYS A 44 9.29 8.30 10.66
N VAL A 45 8.06 7.86 10.40
CA VAL A 45 7.55 6.50 10.62
C VAL A 45 7.36 5.80 9.27
N ASN A 46 8.04 4.66 9.10
CA ASN A 46 7.92 3.76 7.96
C ASN A 46 7.55 2.34 8.44
N ILE A 47 7.20 1.45 7.50
CA ILE A 47 6.78 0.08 7.83
C ILE A 47 7.86 -0.70 8.59
N LYS A 48 9.13 -0.55 8.21
CA LYS A 48 10.23 -1.23 8.91
C LYS A 48 10.30 -0.84 10.40
N LYS A 49 10.25 0.46 10.72
CA LYS A 49 10.23 0.95 12.11
C LYS A 49 8.99 0.50 12.85
N ILE A 50 7.84 0.44 12.18
CA ILE A 50 6.61 -0.09 12.80
C ILE A 50 6.88 -1.53 13.27
N LYS A 51 7.47 -2.36 12.41
CA LYS A 51 7.78 -3.76 12.71
C LYS A 51 8.82 -3.93 13.82
N GLU A 52 9.87 -3.12 13.83
CA GLU A 52 11.02 -3.31 14.74
C GLU A 52 10.82 -2.57 16.07
N GLU A 53 10.39 -1.31 16.04
CA GLU A 53 10.50 -0.39 17.18
C GLU A 53 9.14 -0.03 17.80
N ILE A 54 8.09 0.08 17.00
CA ILE A 54 6.81 0.61 17.49
C ILE A 54 6.01 -0.45 18.25
N GLY A 55 5.64 -0.12 19.49
CA GLY A 55 4.88 -0.99 20.37
C GLY A 55 3.43 -1.19 19.95
N ASN A 56 2.82 -2.26 20.49
CA ASN A 56 1.39 -2.51 20.34
C ASN A 56 0.57 -1.35 20.91
N GLY A 57 -0.45 -0.92 20.19
CA GLY A 57 -1.36 0.13 20.59
C GLY A 57 -0.91 1.56 20.28
N ILE A 58 0.27 1.75 19.67
CA ILE A 58 0.74 3.07 19.26
C ILE A 58 0.00 3.51 18.00
N GLN A 59 -0.38 4.79 17.97
CA GLN A 59 -0.99 5.41 16.80
C GLN A 59 0.09 5.82 15.80
N ILE A 60 -0.14 5.51 14.53
CA ILE A 60 0.78 5.77 13.43
C ILE A 60 0.05 6.43 12.28
N THR A 61 0.80 7.10 11.42
CA THR A 61 0.29 7.59 10.14
C THR A 61 1.37 7.40 9.08
N ILE A 62 1.06 6.59 8.07
CA ILE A 62 1.99 6.26 6.98
C ILE A 62 1.28 6.35 5.65
N ALA A 63 2.04 6.26 4.56
CA ALA A 63 1.48 6.09 3.23
C ALA A 63 2.15 4.91 2.53
N GLY A 64 1.40 4.25 1.66
CA GLY A 64 1.85 3.05 0.98
C GLY A 64 0.92 2.68 -0.17
N ILE A 65 1.28 1.60 -0.86
CA ILE A 65 0.49 1.02 -1.95
C ILE A 65 -0.19 -0.22 -1.44
N ILE A 66 -1.47 -0.38 -1.76
CA ILE A 66 -2.18 -1.63 -1.50
C ILE A 66 -1.69 -2.69 -2.49
N GLU A 67 -0.98 -3.71 -2.01
CA GLU A 67 -0.59 -4.87 -2.82
C GLU A 67 -1.77 -5.81 -3.04
N THR A 68 -2.52 -6.08 -1.97
CA THR A 68 -3.67 -6.98 -2.02
C THR A 68 -4.79 -6.45 -1.14
N SER A 69 -6.03 -6.71 -1.56
CA SER A 69 -7.24 -6.41 -0.81
C SER A 69 -8.14 -7.63 -0.80
N ARG A 70 -8.41 -8.16 0.39
CA ARG A 70 -9.29 -9.31 0.63
C ARG A 70 -10.48 -8.88 1.44
N GLN A 71 -11.63 -8.78 0.77
CA GLN A 71 -12.90 -8.50 1.43
C GLN A 71 -13.43 -9.75 2.15
N VAL A 72 -13.93 -9.57 3.37
CA VAL A 72 -14.46 -10.64 4.22
C VAL A 72 -15.76 -10.16 4.85
N ILE A 73 -16.75 -11.05 4.91
CA ILE A 73 -18.00 -10.80 5.63
C ILE A 73 -17.81 -11.27 7.08
N THR A 74 -18.10 -10.39 8.04
CA THR A 74 -18.05 -10.67 9.47
C THR A 74 -19.23 -11.55 9.88
N LYS A 75 -19.19 -12.09 11.10
CA LYS A 75 -20.31 -12.85 11.67
C LYS A 75 -21.61 -12.05 11.75
N ASN A 76 -21.52 -10.71 11.80
CA ASN A 76 -22.67 -9.80 11.85
C ASN A 76 -23.15 -9.39 10.46
N ASN A 77 -22.73 -10.09 9.40
CA ASN A 77 -23.07 -9.81 8.01
C ASN A 77 -22.59 -8.43 7.50
N GLU A 78 -21.52 -7.89 8.09
CA GLU A 78 -20.89 -6.65 7.64
C GLU A 78 -19.60 -6.93 6.87
N ARG A 79 -19.26 -6.08 5.90
CA ARG A 79 -18.03 -6.25 5.09
C ARG A 79 -16.85 -5.53 5.74
N MET A 80 -15.70 -6.18 5.76
CA MET A 80 -14.41 -5.60 6.13
C MET A 80 -13.34 -6.03 5.12
N ALA A 81 -12.17 -5.38 5.13
CA ALA A 81 -11.07 -5.75 4.25
C ALA A 81 -9.78 -6.02 5.04
N PHE A 82 -9.10 -7.12 4.69
CA PHE A 82 -7.69 -7.32 4.99
C PHE A 82 -6.86 -6.82 3.82
N LEU A 83 -5.91 -5.96 4.12
CA LEU A 83 -5.07 -5.29 3.14
C LEU A 83 -3.62 -5.68 3.41
N LYS A 84 -2.85 -5.87 2.35
CA LYS A 84 -1.39 -5.86 2.44
C LYS A 84 -0.90 -4.57 1.84
N ILE A 85 -0.24 -3.74 2.64
CA ILE A 85 0.22 -2.42 2.21
C ILE A 85 1.75 -2.42 2.20
N SER A 86 2.37 -1.92 1.14
CA SER A 86 3.81 -1.78 1.04
C SER A 86 4.27 -0.33 0.89
N ASP A 87 5.45 -0.07 1.47
CA ASP A 87 6.22 1.15 1.29
C ASP A 87 7.63 0.80 0.79
N LEU A 88 8.49 1.81 0.67
CA LEU A 88 9.88 1.63 0.23
C LEU A 88 10.74 0.76 1.18
N THR A 89 10.24 0.46 2.38
CA THR A 89 10.99 -0.22 3.45
C THR A 89 10.46 -1.63 3.75
N GLY A 90 9.24 -1.95 3.33
CA GLY A 90 8.67 -3.28 3.49
C GLY A 90 7.16 -3.32 3.25
N SER A 91 6.52 -4.38 3.73
CA SER A 91 5.06 -4.55 3.68
C SER A 91 4.47 -4.88 5.05
N ILE A 92 3.23 -4.48 5.32
CA ILE A 92 2.51 -4.74 6.57
C ILE A 92 1.06 -5.14 6.28
N GLU A 93 0.54 -6.03 7.10
CA GLU A 93 -0.89 -6.33 7.09
C GLU A 93 -1.67 -5.20 7.78
N ALA A 94 -2.79 -4.82 7.19
CA ALA A 94 -3.72 -3.88 7.77
C ALA A 94 -5.15 -4.41 7.69
N VAL A 95 -6.01 -3.99 8.62
CA VAL A 95 -7.42 -4.32 8.62
C VAL A 95 -8.25 -3.03 8.58
N ALA A 96 -9.18 -2.98 7.64
CA ALA A 96 -10.22 -1.97 7.56
C ALA A 96 -11.53 -2.59 8.04
N PHE A 97 -11.93 -2.27 9.28
CA PHE A 97 -13.19 -2.71 9.86
C PHE A 97 -14.40 -2.13 9.10
N PRO A 98 -15.62 -2.65 9.31
CA PRO A 98 -16.78 -2.27 8.51
C PRO A 98 -17.09 -0.77 8.42
N SER A 99 -16.80 0.00 9.48
CA SER A 99 -16.93 1.46 9.46
C SER A 99 -16.05 2.07 8.38
N ILE A 100 -14.75 1.78 8.42
CA ILE A 100 -13.76 2.27 7.46
C ILE A 100 -14.00 1.71 6.07
N PHE A 101 -14.35 0.42 5.97
CA PHE A 101 -14.58 -0.22 4.69
C PHE A 101 -15.75 0.42 3.92
N LYS A 102 -16.86 0.73 4.61
CA LYS A 102 -18.03 1.37 3.98
C LYS A 102 -17.70 2.76 3.45
N GLU A 103 -16.89 3.54 4.18
CA GLU A 103 -16.53 4.90 3.79
C GLU A 103 -15.48 4.98 2.69
N SER A 104 -14.65 3.94 2.53
CA SER A 104 -13.45 3.98 1.69
C SER A 104 -13.37 2.83 0.67
N VAL A 105 -14.48 2.15 0.39
CA VAL A 105 -14.50 0.94 -0.45
C VAL A 105 -13.81 1.14 -1.82
N ASP A 106 -13.98 2.31 -2.43
CA ASP A 106 -13.46 2.62 -3.77
C ASP A 106 -11.93 2.76 -3.81
N ILE A 107 -11.32 3.08 -2.65
CA ILE A 107 -9.87 3.29 -2.54
C ILE A 107 -9.15 2.11 -1.86
N LEU A 108 -9.90 1.16 -1.29
CA LEU A 108 -9.38 -0.06 -0.66
C LEU A 108 -9.18 -1.20 -1.66
N VAL A 109 -8.62 -0.89 -2.83
CA VAL A 109 -8.36 -1.84 -3.92
C VAL A 109 -6.86 -1.89 -4.24
N PRO A 110 -6.35 -2.98 -4.83
CA PRO A 110 -4.94 -3.08 -5.20
C PRO A 110 -4.47 -1.91 -6.06
N GLU A 111 -3.16 -1.63 -5.99
CA GLU A 111 -2.44 -0.59 -6.75
C GLU A 111 -2.77 0.86 -6.37
N LYS A 112 -3.75 1.08 -5.48
CA LYS A 112 -4.03 2.41 -4.94
C LYS A 112 -2.95 2.85 -3.97
N CYS A 113 -2.47 4.07 -4.17
CA CYS A 113 -1.62 4.78 -3.22
C CYS A 113 -2.51 5.44 -2.17
N ILE A 114 -2.33 5.06 -0.91
CA ILE A 114 -3.14 5.56 0.20
C ILE A 114 -2.27 6.11 1.32
N ALA A 115 -2.75 7.17 1.96
CA ALA A 115 -2.31 7.61 3.27
C ALA A 115 -3.30 7.07 4.29
N PHE A 116 -2.82 6.43 5.34
CA PHE A 116 -3.70 5.93 6.39
C PHE A 116 -3.13 6.20 7.78
N SER A 117 -4.02 6.41 8.73
CA SER A 117 -3.72 6.45 10.16
C SER A 117 -4.40 5.28 10.85
N GLY A 118 -3.76 4.79 11.90
CA GLY A 118 -4.28 3.65 12.61
C GLY A 118 -3.44 3.27 13.81
N LYS A 119 -3.83 2.16 14.43
CA LYS A 119 -3.21 1.65 15.64
C LYS A 119 -2.45 0.37 15.33
N VAL A 120 -1.20 0.29 15.78
CA VAL A 120 -0.42 -0.96 15.67
C VAL A 120 -1.07 -2.03 16.54
N SER A 121 -1.28 -3.20 15.98
CA SER A 121 -1.90 -4.34 16.65
C SER A 121 -1.05 -5.58 16.45
N LEU A 122 -0.79 -6.32 17.53
CA LEU A 122 -0.10 -7.60 17.45
C LEU A 122 -1.12 -8.73 17.17
N ARG A 123 -0.97 -9.40 16.03
CA ARG A 123 -1.82 -10.53 15.63
C ARG A 123 -0.93 -11.71 15.27
N ASN A 124 -1.14 -12.85 15.94
CA ASN A 124 -0.36 -14.08 15.73
C ASN A 124 1.16 -13.91 15.83
N GLY A 125 1.63 -13.00 16.68
CA GLY A 125 3.07 -12.69 16.82
C GLY A 125 3.62 -11.72 15.76
N GLU A 126 2.82 -11.33 14.77
CA GLU A 126 3.19 -10.33 13.77
C GLU A 126 2.50 -9.00 14.03
N LYS A 127 3.19 -7.89 13.74
CA LYS A 127 2.61 -6.55 13.82
C LYS A 127 1.77 -6.28 12.58
N SER A 128 0.53 -5.86 12.83
CA SER A 128 -0.46 -5.42 11.86
C SER A 128 -0.94 -4.01 12.22
N VAL A 129 -1.75 -3.38 11.35
CA VAL A 129 -2.36 -2.08 11.63
C VAL A 129 -3.87 -2.17 11.55
N ILE A 130 -4.55 -1.65 12.56
CA ILE A 130 -5.98 -1.37 12.51
C ILE A 130 -6.15 0.03 11.94
N ILE A 131 -6.75 0.14 10.75
CA ILE A 131 -6.98 1.42 10.08
C ILE A 131 -8.11 2.15 10.79
N GLU A 132 -7.89 3.43 11.08
CA GLU A 132 -8.86 4.35 11.68
C GLU A 132 -9.25 5.49 10.72
N ALA A 133 -8.38 5.84 9.77
CA ALA A 133 -8.71 6.73 8.66
C ALA A 133 -7.83 6.43 7.46
N VAL A 134 -8.35 6.62 6.26
CA VAL A 134 -7.63 6.40 5.00
C VAL A 134 -8.05 7.43 3.96
N LYS A 135 -7.10 7.83 3.11
CA LYS A 135 -7.31 8.74 1.97
C LYS A 135 -6.44 8.30 0.80
N GLU A 136 -6.98 8.40 -0.41
CA GLU A 136 -6.19 8.26 -1.65
C GLU A 136 -5.29 9.49 -1.82
N ILE A 137 -4.10 9.27 -2.40
CA ILE A 137 -3.09 10.31 -2.64
C ILE A 137 -2.96 10.61 -4.14
#